data_AF-A0A1I2FHW8-F1
#
_entry.id   AF-A0A1I2FHW8-F1
#
_cell.length_a   1.000
_cell.length_b   1.000
_cell.length_c   1.000
_cell.angle_alpha   90.00
_cell.angle_beta   90.00
_cell.angle_gamma   90.00
#
_symmetry.space_group_name_H-M   'P 1'
#
loop_
_entity.id
_entity.type
_entity.pdbx_description
1 polymer ?
#
loop_
_entity_poly.entity_id
_entity_poly.type
_entity_poly.pdbx_seq_one_letter_code
_entity_poly.pdbx_strand_id
1 'polypeptide(L)'
;MKRFICLLLLLTLITQSFNKLGLILAFKVNQEYITASFCENKDKPEMNCNGRCFLAKKIKQAEQNEEKHRVENLEKTNILFFCRMNKLEVNESVSENGPLTFNPFYLKFKPSLFANDIFKPPQKLSA
;
A
#
# COMPACT_ATOMS: atom_id res chain seq x y z
N MET A 1 25.94 -18.98 9.58
CA MET A 1 24.77 -19.10 8.67
C MET A 1 23.66 -18.08 8.96
N LYS A 2 23.06 -18.03 10.16
CA LYS A 2 21.99 -17.06 10.49
C LYS A 2 22.33 -15.60 10.20
N ARG A 3 23.54 -15.14 10.54
CA ARG A 3 24.02 -13.78 10.23
C ARG A 3 24.09 -13.49 8.73
N PHE A 4 24.52 -14.47 7.94
CA PHE A 4 24.61 -14.33 6.49
C PHE A 4 23.22 -14.20 5.87
N ILE A 5 22.25 -14.99 6.35
CA ILE A 5 20.84 -14.91 5.95
C ILE A 5 20.27 -13.54 6.32
N CYS A 6 20.52 -13.03 7.54
CA CYS A 6 20.09 -11.69 7.92
C CYS A 6 20.68 -10.60 7.02
N LEU A 7 21.97 -10.68 6.69
CA LEU A 7 22.62 -9.72 5.77
C LEU A 7 22.02 -9.79 4.37
N LEU A 8 21.74 -10.99 3.86
CA LEU A 8 21.09 -11.19 2.57
C LEU A 8 19.68 -10.58 2.55
N LEU A 9 18.88 -10.83 3.58
CA LEU A 9 17.54 -10.26 3.72
C LEU A 9 17.60 -8.73 3.78
N LEU A 10 18.53 -8.17 4.56
CA LEU A 10 18.72 -6.73 4.64
C LEU A 10 19.06 -6.13 3.27
N LEU A 11 19.96 -6.78 2.52
CA LEU A 11 20.36 -6.34 1.18
C LEU A 11 19.17 -6.34 0.20
N THR A 12 18.32 -7.37 0.24
CA THR A 12 17.14 -7.45 -0.64
C THR A 12 16.15 -6.31 -0.40
N LEU A 13 15.90 -5.96 0.87
CA LEU A 13 15.06 -4.83 1.26
C LEU A 13 15.63 -3.49 0.79
N ILE A 14 16.95 -3.34 0.88
CA ILE A 14 17.68 -2.16 0.41
C ILE A 14 17.44 -2.01 -1.09
N THR A 15 17.69 -3.04 -1.91
CA THR A 15 17.51 -3.00 -3.38
C THR A 15 16.13 -2.53 -3.85
N GLN A 16 15.05 -2.83 -3.12
CA GLN A 16 13.70 -2.37 -3.47
C GLN A 16 13.58 -0.83 -3.50
N SER A 17 14.40 -0.14 -2.71
CA SER A 17 14.46 1.32 -2.68
C SER A 17 15.26 1.93 -3.85
N PHE A 18 16.15 1.15 -4.50
CA PHE A 18 17.08 1.68 -5.52
C PHE A 18 16.53 1.70 -6.94
N ASN A 19 15.32 1.20 -7.19
CA ASN A 19 14.73 1.21 -8.54
C ASN A 19 14.69 2.62 -9.17
N LYS A 20 14.35 3.65 -8.38
CA LYS A 20 14.34 5.04 -8.84
C LYS A 20 15.75 5.59 -9.11
N LEU A 21 16.74 5.17 -8.32
CA LEU A 21 18.14 5.58 -8.51
C LEU A 21 18.72 4.97 -9.79
N GLY A 22 18.44 3.70 -10.07
CA GLY A 22 18.86 3.03 -11.30
C GLY A 22 18.34 3.73 -12.56
N LEU A 23 17.08 4.17 -12.54
CA LEU A 23 16.48 4.94 -13.64
C LEU A 23 17.21 6.26 -13.91
N ILE A 24 17.50 7.02 -12.85
CA ILE A 24 18.20 8.32 -12.97
C ILE A 24 19.63 8.13 -13.45
N LEU A 25 20.33 7.11 -12.93
CA LEU A 25 21.68 6.74 -13.37
C LEU A 25 21.71 6.36 -14.84
N ALA A 26 20.79 5.48 -15.29
CA ALA A 26 20.69 5.07 -16.68
C ALA A 26 20.37 6.26 -17.62
N PHE A 27 19.54 7.20 -17.17
CA PHE A 27 19.28 8.45 -17.90
C PHE A 27 20.52 9.32 -18.00
N LYS A 28 21.25 9.52 -16.90
CA LYS A 28 22.48 10.33 -16.85
C LYS A 28 23.58 9.77 -17.74
N VAL A 29 23.82 8.45 -17.70
CA VAL A 29 24.84 7.79 -18.52
C VAL A 29 24.55 7.95 -20.01
N ASN A 30 23.27 7.88 -20.41
CA ASN A 30 22.86 7.97 -21.82
C ASN A 30 22.33 9.37 -22.19
N GLN A 31 22.59 10.39 -21.38
CA GLN A 31 21.91 11.69 -21.52
C GLN A 31 22.19 12.37 -22.86
N GLU A 32 23.41 12.23 -23.38
CA GLU A 32 23.80 12.77 -24.69
C GLU A 32 23.00 12.13 -25.83
N TYR A 33 22.95 10.79 -25.85
CA TYR A 33 22.17 10.04 -26.83
C TYR A 33 20.67 10.36 -26.75
N ILE A 34 20.14 10.47 -25.53
CA ILE A 34 18.74 10.83 -25.30
C ILE A 34 18.45 12.24 -25.80
N THR A 35 19.37 13.17 -25.54
CA THR A 35 19.23 14.55 -26.00
C THR A 35 19.31 14.65 -27.52
N ALA A 36 20.23 13.91 -28.15
CA ALA A 36 20.43 13.93 -29.61
C ALA A 36 19.32 13.22 -30.39
N SER A 37 18.69 12.18 -29.84
CA SER A 37 17.68 11.38 -30.56
C SER A 37 16.25 11.75 -30.15
N PHE A 38 15.96 11.88 -28.86
CA PHE A 38 14.58 11.92 -28.33
C PHE A 38 14.14 13.27 -27.76
N CYS A 39 15.03 14.25 -27.59
CA CYS A 39 14.63 15.56 -27.08
C CYS A 39 13.78 16.32 -28.11
N GLU A 40 12.61 16.80 -27.69
CA GLU A 40 11.71 17.59 -28.54
C GLU A 40 12.13 19.08 -28.59
N ASN A 41 12.85 19.56 -27.55
CA ASN A 41 13.27 20.96 -27.40
C ASN A 41 14.74 21.19 -27.83
N LYS A 42 15.23 20.49 -28.87
CA LYS A 42 16.60 20.67 -29.37
C LYS A 42 16.84 22.08 -29.92
N ASP A 43 15.81 22.66 -30.55
CA ASP A 43 15.88 23.96 -31.22
C ASP A 43 15.74 25.15 -30.26
N LYS A 44 15.57 24.90 -28.96
CA LYS A 44 15.38 25.93 -27.91
C LYS A 44 16.44 25.78 -26.80
N PRO A 45 17.70 26.18 -27.07
CA PRO A 45 18.80 26.00 -26.12
C PRO A 45 18.60 26.80 -24.82
N GLU A 46 17.89 27.93 -24.88
CA GLU A 46 17.52 28.75 -23.71
C GLU A 46 16.74 28.00 -22.62
N MET A 47 16.06 26.90 -22.98
CA MET A 47 15.24 26.11 -22.05
C MET A 47 16.06 25.08 -21.24
N ASN A 48 17.36 24.89 -21.55
CA ASN A 48 18.24 23.95 -20.84
C ASN A 48 17.64 22.54 -20.63
N CYS A 49 16.86 22.05 -21.60
CA CYS A 49 16.06 20.83 -21.48
C CYS A 49 16.92 19.57 -21.30
N ASN A 50 17.96 19.38 -22.12
CA ASN A 50 18.92 18.28 -22.01
C ASN A 50 18.27 16.88 -21.82
N GLY A 51 17.21 16.59 -22.59
CA GLY A 51 16.49 15.31 -22.55
C GLY A 51 15.47 15.15 -21.41
N ARG A 52 15.28 16.15 -20.53
CA ARG A 52 14.33 16.10 -19.41
C ARG A 52 12.86 15.93 -19.85
N CYS A 53 12.49 16.46 -21.01
CA CYS A 53 11.15 16.28 -21.59
C CYS A 53 10.81 14.79 -21.81
N PHE A 54 11.75 14.02 -22.35
CA PHE A 54 11.59 12.59 -22.57
C PHE A 54 11.49 11.82 -21.26
N LEU A 55 12.34 12.16 -20.28
CA LEU A 55 12.31 11.55 -18.95
C LEU A 55 10.95 11.75 -18.27
N ALA A 56 10.42 12.99 -18.29
CA ALA A 56 9.13 13.31 -17.71
C ALA A 56 7.99 12.50 -18.37
N LYS A 57 8.02 12.35 -19.70
CA LYS A 57 7.04 11.56 -20.46
C LYS A 57 7.08 10.08 -20.05
N LYS A 58 8.27 9.51 -19.89
CA LYS A 58 8.46 8.11 -19.48
C LYS A 58 8.00 7.87 -18.04
N ILE A 59 8.29 8.78 -17.12
CA ILE A 59 7.81 8.70 -15.73
C ILE A 59 6.27 8.73 -15.70
N LYS A 60 5.66 9.68 -16.41
CA LYS A 60 4.19 9.78 -16.47
C LYS A 60 3.54 8.53 -17.07
N GLN A 61 4.15 7.94 -18.11
CA GLN A 61 3.69 6.67 -18.69
C GLN A 61 3.77 5.51 -17.69
N ALA A 62 4.84 5.43 -16.90
CA ALA A 62 4.99 4.40 -15.88
C ALA A 62 3.93 4.54 -14.78
N GLU A 63 3.70 5.77 -14.27
CA GLU A 63 2.68 6.05 -13.26
C GLU A 63 1.26 5.69 -13.74
N GLN A 64 0.94 6.00 -15.00
CA GLN A 64 -0.35 5.64 -15.59
C GLN A 64 -0.55 4.12 -15.72
N ASN A 65 0.52 3.39 -16.04
CA ASN A 65 0.47 1.93 -16.12
C ASN A 65 0.34 1.30 -14.73
N GLU A 66 1.04 1.84 -13.72
CA GLU A 66 0.90 1.40 -12.33
C GLU A 66 -0.52 1.62 -11.82
N GLU A 67 -1.14 2.78 -12.11
CA GLU A 67 -2.51 3.08 -11.69
C GLU A 67 -3.52 2.16 -12.38
N LYS A 68 -3.39 1.91 -13.68
CA LYS A 68 -4.24 0.94 -14.39
C LYS A 68 -4.13 -0.46 -13.78
N HIS A 69 -2.91 -0.92 -13.52
CA HIS A 69 -2.67 -2.23 -12.92
C HIS A 69 -3.21 -2.31 -11.48
N ARG A 70 -3.18 -1.20 -10.74
CA ARG A 70 -3.78 -1.10 -9.40
C ARG A 70 -5.30 -1.22 -9.46
N VAL A 71 -5.95 -0.51 -10.39
CA VAL A 71 -7.41 -0.57 -10.58
C VAL A 71 -7.84 -1.97 -11.01
N GLU A 72 -7.16 -2.59 -11.98
CA GLU A 72 -7.44 -3.97 -12.42
C GLU A 72 -7.28 -4.99 -11.29
N ASN A 73 -6.28 -4.81 -10.42
CA ASN A 73 -6.12 -5.67 -9.25
C ASN A 73 -7.21 -5.43 -8.19
N LEU A 74 -7.66 -4.19 -8.00
CA LEU A 74 -8.73 -3.88 -7.06
C LEU A 74 -10.06 -4.51 -7.48
N GLU A 75 -10.39 -4.47 -8.77
CA GLU A 75 -11.59 -5.12 -9.32
C GLU A 75 -11.56 -6.64 -9.16
N LYS A 76 -10.38 -7.26 -9.26
CA LYS A 76 -10.19 -8.70 -9.02
C LYS A 76 -10.18 -9.07 -7.53
N THR A 77 -9.97 -8.10 -6.64
CA THR A 77 -9.79 -8.31 -5.18
C THR A 77 -10.98 -7.81 -4.38
N ASN A 78 -12.21 -8.14 -4.81
CA ASN A 78 -13.40 -8.04 -3.95
C ASN A 78 -13.31 -9.10 -2.83
N ILE A 79 -12.49 -8.83 -1.81
CA ILE A 79 -12.42 -9.66 -0.61
C ILE A 79 -13.64 -9.35 0.24
N LEU A 80 -14.70 -10.16 0.08
CA LEU A 80 -15.80 -10.21 1.03
C LEU A 80 -15.24 -10.72 2.37
N PHE A 81 -15.08 -9.83 3.35
CA PHE A 81 -14.73 -10.22 4.72
C PHE A 81 -15.89 -10.99 5.34
N PHE A 82 -15.88 -12.31 5.20
CA PHE A 82 -16.80 -13.19 5.92
C PHE A 82 -16.27 -13.44 7.33
N CYS A 83 -16.82 -12.73 8.32
CA CYS A 83 -16.50 -12.96 9.72
C CYS A 83 -17.52 -13.93 10.32
N ARG A 84 -17.20 -15.24 10.33
CA ARG A 84 -18.02 -16.25 11.02
C ARG A 84 -17.75 -16.18 12.52
N MET A 85 -18.63 -15.52 13.26
CA MET A 85 -18.59 -15.58 14.72
C MET A 85 -19.04 -16.99 15.17
N ASN A 86 -18.09 -17.88 15.46
CA ASN A 86 -18.41 -19.13 16.14
C ASN A 86 -18.78 -18.79 17.59
N LYS A 87 -20.01 -19.10 18.01
CA LYS A 87 -20.35 -19.10 19.43
C LYS A 87 -19.56 -20.22 20.10
N LEU A 88 -18.60 -19.84 20.93
CA LEU A 88 -17.94 -20.75 21.87
C LEU A 88 -18.91 -20.99 23.02
N GLU A 89 -19.51 -22.17 23.08
CA GLU A 89 -20.20 -22.66 24.27
C GLU A 89 -19.13 -23.23 25.21
N VAL A 90 -18.70 -22.41 26.17
CA VAL A 90 -17.78 -22.84 27.23
C VAL A 90 -18.59 -23.54 28.30
N ASN A 91 -18.58 -24.87 28.26
CA ASN A 91 -19.08 -25.70 29.37
C ASN A 91 -17.90 -26.07 30.25
N GLU A 92 -17.48 -25.17 31.13
CA GLU A 92 -16.54 -25.55 32.18
C GLU A 92 -16.85 -24.81 33.47
N SER A 93 -17.22 -25.58 34.49
CA SER A 93 -17.37 -25.11 35.87
C SER A 93 -15.98 -24.80 36.42
N VAL A 94 -15.60 -23.52 36.38
CA VAL A 94 -14.40 -23.04 37.05
C VAL A 94 -14.66 -23.05 38.55
N SER A 95 -14.05 -23.99 39.26
CA SER A 95 -13.95 -23.94 40.73
C SER A 95 -12.88 -22.91 41.09
N GLU A 96 -13.31 -21.72 41.49
CA GLU A 96 -12.43 -20.65 41.99
C GLU A 96 -11.92 -21.02 43.39
N ASN A 97 -10.66 -21.44 43.49
CA ASN A 97 -9.93 -21.44 44.75
C ASN A 97 -8.70 -20.51 44.62
N GLY A 98 -8.95 -19.21 44.45
CA GLY A 98 -7.90 -18.20 44.47
C GLY A 98 -8.44 -16.79 44.22
N PRO A 99 -7.91 -15.74 44.90
CA PRO A 99 -8.38 -14.38 44.69
C PRO A 99 -7.94 -13.88 43.30
N LEU A 100 -8.90 -13.73 42.39
CA LEU A 100 -8.69 -13.17 41.05
C LEU A 100 -8.56 -11.65 41.14
N THR A 101 -7.33 -11.13 41.02
CA THR A 101 -7.09 -9.71 40.76
C THR A 101 -7.27 -9.41 39.27
N PHE A 102 -8.50 -9.48 38.76
CA PHE A 102 -8.81 -8.98 37.42
C PHE A 102 -9.43 -7.59 37.51
N ASN A 103 -8.86 -6.62 36.79
CA ASN A 103 -9.30 -5.24 36.86
C ASN A 103 -10.65 -5.09 36.10
N PRO A 104 -11.75 -4.72 36.80
CA PRO A 104 -13.10 -4.69 36.22
C PRO A 104 -13.26 -3.68 35.07
N PHE A 105 -12.27 -2.81 34.86
CA PHE A 105 -12.22 -1.90 33.73
C PHE A 105 -12.20 -2.64 32.38
N TYR A 106 -11.55 -3.80 32.29
CA TYR A 106 -11.43 -4.58 31.04
C TYR A 106 -12.67 -5.41 30.71
N LEU A 107 -13.56 -5.66 31.67
CA LEU A 107 -14.83 -6.35 31.44
C LEU A 107 -15.92 -5.41 30.89
N LYS A 108 -15.62 -4.12 30.77
CA LYS A 108 -16.55 -3.10 30.27
C LYS A 108 -16.37 -2.79 28.79
N PHE A 109 -15.80 -3.71 28.02
CA PHE A 109 -15.77 -3.60 26.57
C PHE A 109 -17.18 -3.90 26.02
N LYS A 110 -17.96 -2.86 25.73
CA LYS A 110 -19.23 -2.97 24.99
C LYS A 110 -18.94 -2.91 23.49
N PRO A 111 -19.01 -4.02 22.72
CA PRO A 111 -18.77 -4.00 21.28
C PRO A 111 -19.94 -3.39 20.48
N SER A 112 -21.05 -3.05 21.16
CA SER A 112 -22.35 -2.83 20.52
C SER A 112 -22.60 -1.40 20.00
N LEU A 113 -21.61 -0.50 20.01
CA LEU A 113 -21.82 0.87 19.51
C LEU A 113 -21.37 1.07 18.06
N PHE A 114 -20.55 0.18 17.49
CA PHE A 114 -19.96 0.42 16.16
C PHE A 114 -20.62 -0.40 15.03
N ALA A 115 -21.39 -1.44 15.35
CA ALA A 115 -21.95 -2.34 14.33
C ALA A 115 -23.23 -1.81 13.64
N ASN A 116 -23.93 -0.84 14.24
CA ASN A 116 -25.23 -0.37 13.75
C ASN A 116 -25.20 0.97 12.98
N ASP A 117 -24.05 1.66 12.91
CA ASP A 117 -24.00 3.01 12.32
C ASP A 117 -23.40 3.07 10.91
N ILE A 118 -22.91 1.96 10.35
CA ILE A 118 -22.16 1.99 9.07
C ILE A 118 -23.09 1.93 7.85
N PHE A 119 -24.37 1.51 7.99
CA PHE A 119 -25.33 1.55 6.89
C PHE A 119 -26.73 1.98 7.37
N LYS A 120 -27.06 3.26 7.19
CA LYS A 120 -28.46 3.72 7.17
C LYS A 120 -28.87 3.97 5.72
N PRO A 121 -29.77 3.16 5.13
CA PRO A 121 -30.34 3.48 3.82
C PRO A 121 -31.18 4.77 3.91
N PRO A 122 -31.31 5.54 2.81
CA PRO A 122 -32.12 6.76 2.81
C PRO A 122 -33.58 6.42 3.11
N GLN A 123 -34.12 7.02 4.18
CA GLN A 123 -35.53 6.90 4.49
C GLN A 123 -36.32 7.68 3.45
N LYS A 124 -37.25 7.00 2.76
CA LYS A 124 -38.15 7.65 1.80
C LYS A 124 -38.95 8.73 2.55
N LEU A 125 -38.94 9.96 2.05
CA LEU A 125 -39.89 10.99 2.47
C LEU A 125 -41.30 10.46 2.21
N SER A 126 -42.06 10.24 3.28
CA SER A 126 -43.52 10.14 3.20
C SER A 126 -44.06 11.54 2.93
N ALA A 127 -44.82 11.66 1.84
CA ALA A 127 -45.53 12.86 1.41
C ALA A 127 -46.57 13.32 2.44
#